data_AF-N0B1J4-F1
#
_entry.id   AF-N0B1J4-F1
#
_cell.length_a   1.000
_cell.length_b   1.000
_cell.length_c   1.000
_cell.angle_alpha   90.00
_cell.angle_beta   90.00
_cell.angle_gamma   90.00
#
_symmetry.space_group_name_H-M   'P 1'
#
loop_
_entity.id
_entity.type
_entity.pdbx_description
1 polymer ?
#
loop_
_entity_poly.entity_id
_entity_poly.type
_entity_poly.pdbx_seq_one_letter_code
_entity_poly.pdbx_strand_id
1 'polypeptide(L)'
;MPWYLDNVYELNKESPYTFYVPSLEVLNKLKVGDLIKLIFVTEEAEDDGFRGERMWVQITNIKEKKFIGILDNEPQRLPLKIGDEISFGIENICDTEYEDPKSSEWNFYFDTLVTVSEDVLEKREFNFMLKDYPNGEGDSGWSILSCYEDDAFLSDSENFQIVSIGVILNIDDSILEFIQETPLCAYEKNEQGKFYKIDDYDWDRYLNG
;
A
#
# COMPACT_ATOMS: atom_id res chain seq x y z
N MET A 1 2.40 29.08 -3.45
CA MET A 1 2.81 27.75 -3.01
C MET A 1 3.30 26.99 -4.24
N PRO A 2 4.59 26.67 -4.32
CA PRO A 2 5.12 25.87 -5.42
C PRO A 2 4.63 24.42 -5.31
N TRP A 3 4.43 23.77 -6.45
CA TRP A 3 3.91 22.41 -6.56
C TRP A 3 4.54 21.68 -7.76
N TYR A 4 4.50 20.35 -7.73
CA TYR A 4 4.94 19.49 -8.83
C TYR A 4 4.03 18.26 -9.00
N LEU A 5 4.19 17.55 -10.11
CA LEU A 5 3.53 16.27 -10.33
C LEU A 5 4.44 15.13 -9.85
N ASP A 6 3.91 14.27 -9.00
CA ASP A 6 4.69 13.15 -8.47
C ASP A 6 4.97 12.06 -9.52
N ASN A 7 5.96 11.23 -9.27
CA ASN A 7 6.31 10.09 -10.11
C ASN A 7 5.78 8.80 -9.50
N VAL A 8 4.80 8.19 -10.16
CA VAL A 8 4.12 6.98 -9.70
C VAL A 8 5.03 5.77 -9.61
N TYR A 9 6.11 5.73 -10.40
CA TYR A 9 7.08 4.64 -10.36
C TYR A 9 8.02 4.74 -9.15
N GLU A 10 8.37 5.96 -8.71
CA GLU A 10 9.15 6.13 -7.49
C GLU A 10 8.29 5.83 -6.26
N LEU A 11 7.03 6.29 -6.23
CA LEU A 11 6.08 5.93 -5.17
C LEU A 11 5.84 4.42 -5.08
N ASN A 12 5.69 3.75 -6.23
CA ASN A 12 5.59 2.29 -6.26
C ASN A 12 6.87 1.62 -5.80
N LYS A 13 8.05 2.14 -6.13
CA LYS A 13 9.31 1.59 -5.64
C LYS A 13 9.46 1.72 -4.12
N GLU A 14 8.95 2.80 -3.54
CA GLU A 14 8.93 3.01 -2.09
C GLU A 14 7.86 2.18 -1.37
N SER A 15 6.78 1.82 -2.06
CA SER A 15 5.64 1.09 -1.49
C SER A 15 5.01 0.12 -2.51
N PRO A 16 5.75 -0.91 -2.95
CA PRO A 16 5.36 -1.75 -4.09
C PRO A 16 4.08 -2.54 -3.88
N TYR A 17 3.71 -2.79 -2.62
CA TYR A 17 2.55 -3.60 -2.26
C TYR A 17 1.33 -2.76 -1.84
N THR A 18 1.43 -1.43 -1.79
CA THR A 18 0.28 -0.55 -1.45
C THR A 18 0.10 0.62 -2.40
N PHE A 19 1.04 0.84 -3.33
CA PHE A 19 0.94 1.90 -4.30
C PHE A 19 0.75 1.33 -5.71
N TYR A 20 -0.51 1.32 -6.14
CA TYR A 20 -0.91 0.87 -7.47
C TYR A 20 -0.34 1.76 -8.60
N VAL A 21 0.01 1.15 -9.72
CA VAL A 21 0.40 1.83 -10.96
C VAL A 21 -0.42 1.26 -12.13
N PRO A 22 -1.06 2.12 -12.95
CA PRO A 22 -1.77 1.66 -14.14
C PRO A 22 -0.89 0.83 -15.08
N SER A 23 -1.43 -0.26 -15.58
CA SER A 23 -0.73 -1.14 -16.50
C SER A 23 -0.49 -0.49 -17.86
N LEU A 24 0.54 -0.97 -18.57
CA LEU A 24 0.77 -0.56 -19.95
C LEU A 24 -0.42 -0.85 -20.87
N GLU A 25 -1.25 -1.85 -20.56
CA GLU A 25 -2.45 -2.13 -21.36
C GLU A 25 -3.45 -0.98 -21.28
N VAL A 26 -3.70 -0.46 -20.08
CA VAL A 26 -4.55 0.71 -19.86
C VAL A 26 -3.92 1.97 -20.45
N LEU A 27 -2.63 2.21 -20.16
CA LEU A 27 -1.93 3.40 -20.60
C LEU A 27 -1.85 3.52 -22.14
N ASN A 28 -1.73 2.38 -22.85
CA ASN A 28 -1.71 2.38 -24.32
C ASN A 28 -3.09 2.64 -24.95
N LYS A 29 -4.19 2.59 -24.18
CA LYS A 29 -5.55 2.90 -24.67
C LYS A 29 -5.89 4.38 -24.59
N LEU A 30 -5.11 5.16 -23.82
CA LEU A 30 -5.35 6.58 -23.59
C LEU A 30 -5.39 7.37 -24.90
N LYS A 31 -6.41 8.20 -25.04
CA LYS A 31 -6.62 9.10 -26.19
C LYS A 31 -7.11 10.46 -25.72
N VAL A 32 -7.08 11.42 -26.64
CA VAL A 32 -7.68 12.74 -26.41
C VAL A 32 -9.16 12.59 -26.05
N GLY A 33 -9.56 13.25 -24.97
CA GLY A 33 -10.90 13.20 -24.41
C GLY A 33 -10.99 12.40 -23.10
N ASP A 34 -10.06 11.46 -22.86
CA ASP A 34 -10.09 10.57 -21.69
C ASP A 34 -9.69 11.30 -20.39
N LEU A 35 -10.20 10.81 -19.27
CA LEU A 35 -9.84 11.28 -17.92
C LEU A 35 -8.74 10.42 -17.30
N ILE A 36 -7.71 11.10 -16.80
CA ILE A 36 -6.62 10.50 -16.02
C ILE A 36 -6.50 11.22 -14.68
N LYS A 37 -5.93 10.55 -13.68
CA LYS A 37 -5.67 11.14 -12.37
C LYS A 37 -4.17 11.34 -12.19
N LEU A 38 -3.80 12.51 -11.70
CA LEU A 38 -2.43 12.87 -11.37
C LEU A 38 -2.32 13.16 -9.86
N ILE A 39 -1.09 13.13 -9.34
CA ILE A 39 -0.79 13.49 -7.95
C ILE A 39 -0.05 14.83 -7.97
N PHE A 40 -0.69 15.86 -7.41
CA PHE A 40 -0.13 17.19 -7.30
C PHE A 40 0.39 17.38 -5.88
N VAL A 41 1.68 17.63 -5.74
CA VAL A 41 2.40 17.62 -4.45
C VAL A 41 2.97 19.00 -4.18
N THR A 42 2.91 19.43 -2.92
CA THR A 42 3.57 20.66 -2.46
C THR A 42 5.06 20.40 -2.24
N GLU A 43 5.93 21.36 -2.57
CA GLU A 43 7.38 21.19 -2.32
C GLU A 43 7.70 21.03 -0.82
N GLU A 44 6.91 21.68 0.03
CA GLU A 44 7.00 21.61 1.49
C GLU A 44 5.65 21.19 2.08
N ALA A 45 5.66 20.43 3.18
CA ALA A 45 4.43 20.12 3.91
C ALA A 45 3.88 21.40 4.52
N GLU A 46 2.56 21.45 4.59
CA GLU A 46 1.90 22.36 5.51
C GLU A 46 1.95 21.82 6.95
N ASP A 47 1.75 22.70 7.92
CA ASP A 47 1.82 22.39 9.35
C ASP A 47 0.83 21.30 9.80
N ASP A 48 -0.27 21.11 9.05
CA ASP A 48 -1.29 20.09 9.32
C ASP A 48 -1.01 18.74 8.62
N GLY A 49 0.16 18.60 7.98
CA GLY A 49 0.55 17.40 7.28
C GLY A 49 0.05 17.30 5.84
N PHE A 50 -0.64 18.33 5.31
CA PHE A 50 -1.00 18.35 3.90
C PHE A 50 0.25 18.31 3.01
N ARG A 51 0.26 17.38 2.06
CA ARG A 51 1.36 17.15 1.11
C ARG A 51 0.93 17.28 -0.34
N GLY A 52 -0.36 17.33 -0.63
CA GLY A 52 -0.85 17.31 -2.00
C GLY A 52 -2.24 16.71 -2.13
N GLU A 53 -2.72 16.68 -3.36
CA GLU A 53 -4.04 16.18 -3.73
C GLU A 53 -3.98 15.41 -5.06
N ARG A 54 -4.87 14.41 -5.20
CA ARG A 54 -5.03 13.67 -6.46
C ARG A 54 -6.20 14.25 -7.23
N MET A 55 -5.98 14.61 -8.50
CA MET A 55 -6.96 15.33 -9.29
C MET A 55 -7.10 14.77 -10.69
N TRP A 56 -8.32 14.79 -11.22
CA TRP A 56 -8.63 14.40 -12.59
C TRP A 56 -8.21 15.49 -13.59
N VAL A 57 -7.67 15.06 -14.73
CA VAL A 57 -7.26 15.89 -15.85
C VAL A 57 -7.76 15.23 -17.13
N GLN A 58 -8.46 15.98 -17.97
CA GLN A 58 -8.90 15.52 -19.28
C GLN A 58 -7.80 15.72 -20.32
N ILE A 59 -7.43 14.67 -21.05
CA ILE A 59 -6.40 14.75 -22.09
C ILE A 59 -6.91 15.58 -23.28
N THR A 60 -6.18 16.63 -23.66
CA THR A 60 -6.52 17.47 -24.82
C THR A 60 -5.50 17.36 -25.95
N ASN A 61 -4.27 16.93 -25.65
CA ASN A 61 -3.23 16.69 -26.65
C ASN A 61 -2.29 15.56 -26.23
N ILE A 62 -1.86 14.77 -27.22
CA ILE A 62 -0.83 13.73 -27.05
C ILE A 62 0.22 13.95 -28.12
N LYS A 63 1.47 14.18 -27.71
CA LYS A 63 2.64 14.28 -28.61
C LYS A 63 3.73 13.34 -28.12
N GLU A 64 3.96 12.28 -28.88
CA GLU A 64 4.93 11.23 -28.55
C GLU A 64 4.66 10.63 -27.16
N LYS A 65 5.46 11.01 -26.15
CA LYS A 65 5.33 10.56 -24.75
C LYS A 65 4.90 11.66 -23.78
N LYS A 66 4.50 12.82 -24.31
CA LYS A 66 4.03 13.96 -23.50
C LYS A 66 2.56 14.21 -23.74
N PHE A 67 1.87 14.48 -22.65
CA PHE A 67 0.45 14.78 -22.62
C PHE A 67 0.26 16.23 -22.22
N ILE A 68 -0.79 16.83 -22.78
CA ILE A 68 -1.36 18.08 -22.28
C ILE A 68 -2.81 17.77 -21.98
N GLY A 69 -3.27 18.22 -20.82
CA GLY A 69 -4.65 18.09 -20.42
C GLY A 69 -5.16 19.31 -19.67
N ILE A 70 -6.46 19.31 -19.42
CA ILE A 70 -7.16 20.38 -18.72
C ILE A 70 -7.64 19.82 -17.38
N LEU A 71 -7.32 20.50 -16.29
CA LEU A 71 -7.74 20.12 -14.94
C LEU A 71 -9.27 20.07 -14.86
N ASP A 72 -9.82 18.92 -14.48
CA ASP A 72 -11.26 18.64 -14.36
C ASP A 72 -11.65 18.36 -12.91
N ASN A 73 -10.96 19.05 -12.00
CA ASN A 73 -11.14 18.96 -10.56
C ASN A 73 -11.08 20.36 -9.98
N GLU A 74 -11.87 20.64 -8.94
CA GLU A 74 -11.71 21.87 -8.15
C GLU A 74 -10.62 21.64 -7.09
N PRO A 75 -9.47 22.35 -7.16
CA PRO A 75 -8.39 22.24 -6.18
C PRO A 75 -8.85 22.68 -4.80
N GLN A 76 -8.43 21.98 -3.75
CA GLN A 76 -8.78 22.38 -2.39
C GLN A 76 -7.83 23.43 -1.82
N ARG A 77 -6.53 23.29 -2.09
CA ARG A 77 -5.48 24.11 -1.47
C ARG A 77 -4.44 24.63 -2.45
N LEU A 78 -4.21 23.92 -3.54
CA LEU A 78 -3.20 24.31 -4.51
C LEU A 78 -3.65 25.57 -5.28
N PRO A 79 -2.71 26.44 -5.69
CA PRO A 79 -3.00 27.66 -6.45
C PRO A 79 -3.28 27.35 -7.93
N LEU A 80 -4.20 26.42 -8.16
CA LEU A 80 -4.71 25.95 -9.44
C LEU A 80 -6.21 26.28 -9.51
N LYS A 81 -6.78 26.17 -10.70
CA LYS A 81 -8.22 26.24 -10.92
C LYS A 81 -8.66 25.22 -11.95
N ILE A 82 -9.91 24.79 -11.87
CA ILE A 82 -10.54 24.04 -12.94
C ILE A 82 -10.33 24.76 -14.28
N GLY A 83 -10.01 24.00 -15.32
CA GLY A 83 -9.68 24.55 -16.63
C GLY A 83 -8.19 24.91 -16.85
N ASP A 84 -7.33 24.80 -15.83
CA ASP A 84 -5.89 25.02 -16.01
C ASP A 84 -5.26 23.94 -16.90
N GLU A 85 -4.32 24.35 -17.76
CA GLU A 85 -3.58 23.46 -18.64
C GLU A 85 -2.39 22.82 -17.90
N ILE A 86 -2.33 21.50 -17.91
CA ILE A 86 -1.32 20.69 -17.23
C ILE A 86 -0.53 19.89 -18.26
N SER A 87 0.80 19.99 -18.22
CA SER A 87 1.72 19.16 -19.00
C SER A 87 2.26 18.02 -18.13
N PHE A 88 2.18 16.79 -18.61
CA PHE A 88 2.57 15.60 -17.84
C PHE A 88 3.11 14.47 -18.71
N GLY A 89 3.83 13.54 -18.09
CA GLY A 89 4.28 12.29 -18.68
C GLY A 89 3.48 11.08 -18.18
N ILE A 90 3.76 9.91 -18.74
CA ILE A 90 3.12 8.64 -18.31
C ILE A 90 3.48 8.33 -16.85
N GLU A 91 4.67 8.71 -16.43
CA GLU A 91 5.17 8.60 -15.06
C GLU A 91 4.37 9.39 -14.02
N ASN A 92 3.48 10.30 -14.43
CA ASN A 92 2.64 11.06 -13.50
C ASN A 92 1.22 10.49 -13.35
N ILE A 93 0.83 9.52 -14.18
CA ILE A 93 -0.54 8.99 -14.24
C ILE A 93 -0.71 7.92 -13.17
N CYS A 94 -1.46 8.23 -12.10
CA CYS A 94 -1.69 7.31 -10.98
C CYS A 94 -2.98 6.51 -11.09
N ASP A 95 -3.93 6.96 -11.93
CA ASP A 95 -5.21 6.31 -12.14
C ASP A 95 -5.82 6.76 -13.46
N THR A 96 -6.82 6.02 -13.96
CA THR A 96 -7.54 6.35 -15.20
C THR A 96 -9.02 6.03 -15.05
N GLU A 97 -9.85 6.51 -15.97
CA GLU A 97 -11.26 6.11 -16.02
C GLU A 97 -11.49 4.67 -16.50
N TYR A 98 -10.45 4.00 -16.99
CA TYR A 98 -10.53 2.61 -17.44
C TYR A 98 -10.33 1.64 -16.29
N GLU A 99 -11.12 0.57 -16.28
CA GLU A 99 -10.85 -0.60 -15.45
C GLU A 99 -9.57 -1.29 -15.96
N ASP A 100 -8.61 -1.47 -15.05
CA ASP A 100 -7.38 -2.18 -15.36
C ASP A 100 -7.57 -3.67 -15.13
N PRO A 101 -7.40 -4.53 -16.15
CA PRO A 101 -7.49 -5.99 -15.99
C PRO A 101 -6.52 -6.55 -14.95
N LYS A 102 -5.42 -5.84 -14.67
CA LYS A 102 -4.44 -6.21 -13.64
C LYS A 102 -4.77 -5.65 -12.25
N SER A 103 -5.75 -4.76 -12.12
CA SER A 103 -6.15 -4.23 -10.80
C SER A 103 -6.57 -5.33 -9.84
N SER A 104 -7.20 -6.41 -10.33
CA SER A 104 -7.58 -7.55 -9.49
C SER A 104 -6.40 -8.31 -8.90
N GLU A 105 -5.20 -8.22 -9.49
CA GLU A 105 -3.97 -8.78 -8.91
C GLU A 105 -3.61 -8.08 -7.58
N TRP A 106 -4.07 -6.85 -7.39
CA TRP A 106 -3.85 -6.06 -6.17
C TRP A 106 -4.84 -6.36 -5.06
N ASN A 107 -5.97 -6.99 -5.36
CA ASN A 107 -6.96 -7.39 -4.35
C ASN A 107 -6.30 -8.22 -3.24
N PHE A 108 -5.34 -9.07 -3.59
CA PHE A 108 -4.58 -9.81 -2.59
C PHE A 108 -3.89 -8.89 -1.57
N TYR A 109 -3.25 -7.81 -2.01
CA TYR A 109 -2.51 -6.90 -1.12
C TYR A 109 -3.40 -5.97 -0.29
N PHE A 110 -4.59 -5.65 -0.79
CA PHE A 110 -5.54 -4.72 -0.15
C PHE A 110 -6.60 -5.43 0.68
N ASP A 111 -7.10 -6.57 0.22
CA ASP A 111 -8.24 -7.27 0.82
C ASP A 111 -7.82 -8.38 1.78
N THR A 112 -6.57 -8.84 1.73
CA THR A 112 -6.03 -9.76 2.74
C THR A 112 -5.65 -8.96 3.98
N LEU A 113 -6.32 -9.24 5.09
CA LEU A 113 -6.13 -8.56 6.37
C LEU A 113 -5.26 -9.39 7.31
N VAL A 114 -4.42 -8.69 8.07
CA VAL A 114 -3.53 -9.24 9.09
C VAL A 114 -3.65 -8.47 10.39
N THR A 115 -3.55 -9.17 11.51
CA THR A 115 -3.42 -8.56 12.83
C THR A 115 -1.94 -8.25 13.08
N VAL A 116 -1.65 -7.03 13.52
CA VAL A 116 -0.28 -6.53 13.67
C VAL A 116 -0.19 -5.75 14.96
N SER A 117 0.85 -5.96 15.75
CA SER A 117 1.11 -5.09 16.91
C SER A 117 1.50 -3.68 16.47
N GLU A 118 1.12 -2.67 17.25
CA GLU A 118 1.53 -1.28 16.96
C GLU A 118 3.05 -1.12 16.92
N ASP A 119 3.78 -1.90 17.73
CA ASP A 119 5.24 -1.87 17.79
C ASP A 119 5.90 -2.25 16.45
N VAL A 120 5.30 -3.17 15.67
CA VAL A 120 5.75 -3.49 14.31
C VAL A 120 5.61 -2.28 13.38
N LEU A 121 4.51 -1.55 13.48
CA LEU A 121 4.25 -0.37 12.64
C LEU A 121 5.18 0.79 12.99
N GLU A 122 5.44 1.00 14.29
CA GLU A 122 6.35 2.05 14.77
C GLU A 122 7.82 1.77 14.40
N LYS A 123 8.29 0.54 14.64
CA LYS A 123 9.69 0.17 14.39
C LYS A 123 9.97 -0.17 12.93
N ARG A 124 8.91 -0.48 12.15
CA ARG A 124 9.02 -1.06 10.81
C ARG A 124 9.91 -2.30 10.80
N GLU A 125 9.68 -3.19 11.76
CA GLU A 125 10.40 -4.45 11.93
C GLU A 125 9.46 -5.49 12.56
N PHE A 126 9.55 -6.73 12.09
CA PHE A 126 8.90 -7.86 12.76
C PHE A 126 9.77 -9.11 12.71
N ASN A 127 9.63 -9.94 13.74
CA ASN A 127 10.50 -11.09 14.00
C ASN A 127 9.72 -12.38 14.28
N PHE A 128 8.40 -12.29 14.46
CA PHE A 128 7.55 -13.45 14.68
C PHE A 128 6.23 -13.32 13.94
N MET A 129 5.77 -14.45 13.41
CA MET A 129 4.50 -14.58 12.72
C MET A 129 3.79 -15.83 13.21
N LEU A 130 2.49 -15.74 13.47
CA LEU A 130 1.66 -16.86 13.83
C LEU A 130 0.41 -16.88 12.96
N LYS A 131 0.01 -18.06 12.48
CA LYS A 131 -1.21 -18.26 11.73
C LYS A 131 -2.21 -19.10 12.52
N ASP A 132 -3.33 -18.49 12.85
CA ASP A 132 -4.52 -19.16 13.37
C ASP A 132 -5.58 -19.33 12.26
N TYR A 133 -6.72 -19.93 12.58
CA TYR A 133 -7.85 -20.03 11.69
C TYR A 133 -8.46 -18.64 11.42
N PRO A 134 -8.64 -18.25 10.15
CA PRO A 134 -9.33 -17.02 9.79
C PRO A 134 -10.68 -16.83 10.49
N ASN A 135 -10.93 -15.60 10.93
CA ASN A 135 -12.15 -15.16 11.57
C ASN A 135 -12.79 -13.97 10.83
N GLY A 136 -13.44 -14.25 9.72
CA GLY A 136 -14.21 -13.27 8.95
C GLY A 136 -13.78 -13.17 7.49
N GLU A 137 -14.36 -12.21 6.78
CA GLU A 137 -13.98 -11.90 5.40
C GLU A 137 -12.66 -11.14 5.38
N GLY A 138 -11.75 -11.53 4.49
CA GLY A 138 -10.43 -10.90 4.35
C GLY A 138 -9.40 -11.31 5.41
N ASP A 139 -9.83 -11.76 6.59
CA ASP A 139 -8.91 -12.25 7.62
C ASP A 139 -8.07 -13.42 7.10
N SER A 140 -6.76 -13.26 7.15
CA SER A 140 -5.81 -14.30 6.74
C SER A 140 -5.47 -15.29 7.86
N GLY A 141 -5.83 -14.95 9.10
CA GLY A 141 -5.40 -15.65 10.31
C GLY A 141 -3.98 -15.32 10.76
N TRP A 142 -3.24 -14.47 10.03
CA TRP A 142 -1.88 -14.07 10.40
C TRP A 142 -1.87 -12.96 11.45
N SER A 143 -1.11 -13.21 12.50
CA SER A 143 -0.67 -12.25 13.51
C SER A 143 0.83 -11.99 13.38
N ILE A 144 1.23 -10.72 13.32
CA ILE A 144 2.61 -10.27 13.08
C ILE A 144 3.10 -9.47 14.29
N LEU A 145 4.25 -9.86 14.83
CA LEU A 145 4.80 -9.35 16.10
C LEU A 145 6.30 -9.00 15.95
N SER A 146 6.74 -8.01 16.71
CA SER A 146 8.13 -7.54 16.70
C SER A 146 9.06 -8.36 17.59
N CYS A 147 8.48 -9.13 18.54
CA CYS A 147 9.13 -9.81 19.66
C CYS A 147 9.66 -8.87 20.76
N TYR A 148 9.32 -7.58 20.71
CA TYR A 148 9.63 -6.63 21.77
C TYR A 148 8.43 -6.33 22.68
N GLU A 149 7.29 -6.96 22.41
CA GLU A 149 6.07 -6.88 23.21
C GLU A 149 6.20 -7.74 24.48
N ASP A 150 5.81 -7.19 25.63
CA ASP A 150 5.72 -7.94 26.89
C ASP A 150 4.31 -8.53 27.12
N ASP A 151 4.16 -9.36 28.15
CA ASP A 151 2.87 -10.00 28.46
C ASP A 151 1.74 -8.98 28.70
N ALA A 152 2.06 -7.80 29.27
CA ALA A 152 1.07 -6.77 29.51
C ALA A 152 0.61 -6.14 28.19
N PHE A 153 1.55 -5.87 27.27
CA PHE A 153 1.27 -5.40 25.92
C PHE A 153 0.39 -6.39 25.15
N LEU A 154 0.79 -7.66 25.13
CA LEU A 154 0.11 -8.73 24.39
C LEU A 154 -1.31 -8.99 24.90
N SER A 155 -1.59 -8.68 26.17
CA SER A 155 -2.92 -8.87 26.78
C SER A 155 -3.93 -7.75 26.47
N ASP A 156 -3.48 -6.64 25.89
CA ASP A 156 -4.33 -5.49 25.58
C ASP A 156 -4.57 -5.41 24.07
N SER A 157 -5.82 -5.64 23.67
CA SER A 157 -6.23 -5.63 22.26
C SER A 157 -6.10 -4.27 21.59
N GLU A 158 -6.07 -3.17 22.37
CA GLU A 158 -5.88 -1.83 21.81
C GLU A 158 -4.47 -1.62 21.25
N ASN A 159 -3.50 -2.47 21.61
CA ASN A 159 -2.13 -2.44 21.08
C ASN A 159 -1.98 -3.16 19.72
N PHE A 160 -3.10 -3.56 19.11
CA PHE A 160 -3.12 -4.28 17.85
C PHE A 160 -4.00 -3.57 16.83
N GLN A 161 -3.56 -3.63 15.57
CA GLN A 161 -4.28 -3.08 14.44
C GLN A 161 -4.51 -4.15 13.38
N ILE A 162 -5.62 -4.02 12.66
CA ILE A 162 -5.88 -4.81 11.46
C ILE A 162 -5.50 -3.95 10.26
N VAL A 163 -4.53 -4.43 9.48
CA VAL A 163 -4.04 -3.74 8.27
C VAL A 163 -4.08 -4.68 7.08
N SER A 164 -3.97 -4.12 5.88
CA SER A 164 -3.81 -4.96 4.68
C SER A 164 -2.41 -5.59 4.65
N ILE A 165 -2.29 -6.80 4.12
CA ILE A 165 -1.03 -7.54 4.03
C ILE A 165 0.03 -6.73 3.26
N GLY A 166 -0.39 -5.90 2.29
CA GLY A 166 0.51 -5.02 1.55
C GLY A 166 1.31 -4.07 2.45
N VAL A 167 0.74 -3.63 3.58
CA VAL A 167 1.45 -2.80 4.56
C VAL A 167 2.64 -3.55 5.15
N ILE A 168 2.44 -4.83 5.50
CA ILE A 168 3.48 -5.69 6.06
C ILE A 168 4.51 -6.08 5.01
N LEU A 169 4.09 -6.34 3.78
CA LEU A 169 5.00 -6.66 2.68
C LEU A 169 5.92 -5.48 2.33
N ASN A 170 5.49 -4.23 2.53
CA ASN A 170 6.37 -3.06 2.41
C ASN A 170 7.39 -2.96 3.57
N ILE A 171 7.28 -3.76 4.62
CA ILE A 171 8.27 -3.86 5.71
C ILE A 171 9.28 -4.97 5.38
N ASP A 172 8.79 -6.18 5.09
CA ASP A 172 9.62 -7.33 4.73
C ASP A 172 8.79 -8.31 3.87
N ASP A 173 9.10 -8.37 2.57
CA ASP A 173 8.39 -9.21 1.61
C ASP A 173 8.94 -10.64 1.51
N SER A 174 9.97 -10.98 2.28
CA SER A 174 10.46 -12.36 2.37
C SER A 174 9.38 -13.33 2.84
N ILE A 175 8.34 -12.81 3.52
CA ILE A 175 7.22 -13.59 4.01
C ILE A 175 6.28 -14.12 2.92
N LEU A 176 6.37 -13.61 1.67
CA LEU A 176 5.57 -14.08 0.55
C LEU A 176 5.61 -15.60 0.39
N GLU A 177 6.72 -16.23 0.78
CA GLU A 177 6.89 -17.70 0.72
C GLU A 177 6.01 -18.46 1.72
N PHE A 178 5.49 -17.81 2.77
CA PHE A 178 4.70 -18.45 3.83
C PHE A 178 3.22 -18.09 3.83
N ILE A 179 2.79 -16.98 3.21
CA ILE A 179 1.43 -16.44 3.44
C ILE A 179 0.32 -17.47 3.17
N GLN A 180 0.54 -18.38 2.22
CA GLN A 180 -0.41 -19.43 1.81
C GLN A 180 -0.36 -20.71 2.66
N GLU A 181 0.49 -20.77 3.68
CA GLU A 181 0.60 -21.91 4.60
C GLU A 181 -0.72 -22.18 5.33
N THR A 182 -0.98 -23.43 5.67
CA THR A 182 -2.21 -23.79 6.39
C THR A 182 -2.05 -23.54 7.89
N PRO A 183 -3.06 -22.98 8.58
CA PRO A 183 -3.06 -22.96 10.04
C PRO A 183 -3.11 -24.40 10.59
N LEU A 184 -2.52 -24.68 11.74
CA LEU A 184 -1.76 -23.79 12.62
C LEU A 184 -0.26 -23.80 12.24
N CYS A 185 0.36 -22.62 12.18
CA CYS A 185 1.81 -22.52 11.98
C CYS A 185 2.38 -21.25 12.62
N ALA A 186 3.66 -21.29 12.98
CA ALA A 186 4.37 -20.15 13.52
C ALA A 186 5.78 -20.09 12.91
N TYR A 187 6.30 -18.88 12.75
CA TYR A 187 7.59 -18.59 12.15
C TYR A 187 8.32 -17.54 12.99
N GLU A 188 9.63 -17.68 13.11
CA GLU A 188 10.49 -16.67 13.72
C GLU A 188 11.70 -16.36 12.86
N LYS A 189 12.24 -15.16 13.01
CA LYS A 189 13.41 -14.68 12.29
C LYS A 189 14.68 -15.08 13.03
N ASN A 190 15.59 -15.77 12.35
CA ASN A 190 16.90 -16.13 12.93
C ASN A 190 17.87 -14.93 12.95
N GLU A 191 19.06 -15.13 13.54
CA GLU A 191 20.13 -14.11 13.59
C GLU A 191 20.60 -13.59 12.22
N GLN A 192 20.32 -14.32 11.13
CA GLN A 192 20.65 -13.92 9.76
C GLN A 192 19.52 -13.14 9.08
N GLY A 193 18.42 -12.86 9.79
CA GLY A 193 17.27 -12.16 9.25
C GLY A 193 16.31 -13.03 8.43
N LYS A 194 16.46 -14.37 8.46
CA LYS A 194 15.61 -15.28 7.69
C LYS A 194 14.57 -15.95 8.58
N PHE A 195 13.32 -15.94 8.12
CA PHE A 195 12.23 -16.70 8.75
C PHE A 195 12.41 -18.21 8.59
N TYR A 196 12.10 -18.94 9.66
CA TYR A 196 11.97 -20.39 9.67
C TYR A 196 10.75 -20.79 10.47
N LYS A 197 10.19 -21.95 10.12
CA LYS A 197 9.02 -22.52 10.81
C LYS A 197 9.44 -23.05 12.18
N ILE A 198 8.63 -22.77 13.19
CA ILE A 198 8.77 -23.33 14.54
C ILE A 198 7.98 -24.64 14.58
N ASP A 199 8.69 -25.77 14.61
CA ASP A 199 8.06 -27.10 14.60
C ASP A 199 7.53 -27.53 15.99
N ASP A 200 8.06 -26.96 17.06
CA ASP A 200 7.75 -27.30 18.47
C ASP A 200 7.03 -26.18 19.23
N TYR A 201 6.26 -25.35 18.51
CA TYR A 201 5.45 -24.30 19.12
C TYR A 201 4.41 -24.90 20.08
N ASP A 202 4.27 -24.30 21.27
CA ASP A 202 3.36 -24.77 22.34
C ASP A 202 1.90 -24.37 22.03
N TRP A 203 1.30 -25.10 21.09
CA TRP A 203 -0.09 -24.89 20.67
C TRP A 203 -1.10 -25.18 21.79
N ASP A 204 -0.77 -26.08 22.72
CA ASP A 204 -1.66 -26.37 23.85
C ASP A 204 -1.78 -25.15 24.76
N ARG A 205 -0.68 -24.46 25.06
CA ARG A 205 -0.70 -23.20 25.81
C ARG A 205 -1.39 -22.09 25.02
N TYR A 206 -1.15 -21.97 23.72
CA TYR A 206 -1.77 -20.94 22.89
C TYR A 206 -3.30 -21.07 22.82
N LEU A 207 -3.81 -22.29 22.60
CA LEU A 207 -5.24 -22.53 22.41
C LEU A 207 -6.05 -22.57 23.71
N ASN A 208 -5.40 -22.87 24.84
CA ASN A 208 -6.09 -23.09 26.13
C ASN A 208 -5.67 -22.12 27.25
N GLY A 209 -4.71 -21.23 26.99
CA GLY A 209 -4.25 -20.19 27.93
C GLY A 209 -5.13 -18.96 27.89
#